data_AF-A0A1Y4UX08-F1
#
_entry.id   AF-A0A1Y4UX08-F1
#
_cell.length_a   1.000
_cell.length_b   1.000
_cell.length_c   1.000
_cell.angle_alpha   90.00
_cell.angle_beta   90.00
_cell.angle_gamma   90.00
#
_symmetry.space_group_name_H-M   'P 1'
#
loop_
_entity.id
_entity.type
_entity.pdbx_description
1 polymer ?
#
loop_
_entity_poly.entity_id
_entity_poly.type
_entity_poly.pdbx_seq_one_letter_code
_entity_poly.pdbx_strand_id
1 'polypeptide(L)'
;MDKTPLTESEMYALLAKNLSYLRKSKGGLSQKAVARFLCLPPKTIMNYENCRTTPLAYAVLKLAHYYGCTVEDLLTKNLTERK
;
A
#
# COMPACT_ATOMS: atom_id res chain seq x y z
N MET A 1 -9.66 -22.05 -16.38
CA MET A 1 -10.27 -21.24 -15.32
C MET A 1 -9.90 -19.81 -15.61
N ASP A 2 -10.77 -19.11 -16.34
CA ASP A 2 -10.61 -17.68 -16.61
C ASP A 2 -10.65 -16.95 -15.28
N LYS A 3 -9.47 -16.54 -14.78
CA LYS A 3 -9.42 -15.59 -13.67
C LYS A 3 -10.05 -14.32 -14.22
N THR A 4 -11.21 -13.96 -13.69
CA THR A 4 -11.79 -12.64 -13.90
C THR A 4 -10.68 -11.60 -13.72
N PRO A 5 -10.50 -10.67 -14.67
CA PRO A 5 -9.45 -9.68 -14.55
C PRO A 5 -9.64 -8.87 -13.26
N LEU A 6 -8.54 -8.61 -12.56
CA LEU A 6 -8.53 -7.83 -11.33
C LEU A 6 -9.17 -6.46 -11.60
N THR A 7 -10.19 -6.11 -10.83
CA THR A 7 -10.85 -4.80 -10.95
C THR A 7 -10.04 -3.71 -10.27
N GLU A 8 -10.27 -2.46 -10.67
CA GLU A 8 -9.63 -1.29 -10.06
C GLU A 8 -9.94 -1.19 -8.55
N SER A 9 -11.18 -1.48 -8.16
CA SER A 9 -11.62 -1.46 -6.75
C SER A 9 -10.89 -2.52 -5.90
N GLU A 10 -10.74 -3.74 -6.42
CA GLU A 10 -10.00 -4.81 -5.74
C GLU A 10 -8.51 -4.45 -5.59
N MET A 11 -7.92 -3.86 -6.63
CA MET A 11 -6.55 -3.37 -6.60
C MET A 11 -6.36 -2.30 -5.51
N TYR A 12 -7.30 -1.37 -5.35
CA TYR A 12 -7.25 -0.35 -4.28
C TYR A 12 -7.43 -0.95 -2.89
N ALA A 13 -8.33 -1.92 -2.73
CA ALA A 13 -8.51 -2.63 -1.47
C ALA A 13 -7.24 -3.41 -1.08
N LEU A 14 -6.60 -4.09 -2.03
CA LEU A 14 -5.33 -4.77 -1.83
C LEU A 14 -4.23 -3.80 -1.42
N LEU A 15 -4.09 -2.69 -2.14
CA LEU A 15 -3.12 -1.65 -1.82
C LEU A 15 -3.28 -1.14 -0.39
N ALA A 16 -4.49 -0.71 0.00
CA ALA A 16 -4.75 -0.18 1.33
C ALA A 16 -4.42 -1.19 2.45
N LYS A 17 -4.87 -2.44 2.27
CA LYS A 17 -4.61 -3.54 3.20
C LYS A 17 -3.12 -3.82 3.34
N ASN A 18 -2.41 -3.91 2.21
CA ASN A 18 -0.97 -4.17 2.17
C ASN A 18 -0.17 -3.05 2.83
N LEU A 19 -0.52 -1.77 2.60
CA LEU A 19 0.15 -0.64 3.23
C LEU A 19 0.00 -0.66 4.76
N SER A 20 -1.21 -0.93 5.25
CA SER A 20 -1.48 -1.06 6.68
C SER A 20 -0.70 -2.21 7.31
N TYR A 21 -0.65 -3.35 6.62
CA TYR A 21 0.12 -4.52 7.05
C TYR A 21 1.62 -4.23 7.09
N LEU A 22 2.22 -3.79 5.97
CA LEU A 22 3.65 -3.55 5.85
C LEU A 22 4.14 -2.53 6.88
N ARG A 23 3.39 -1.43 7.09
CA ARG A 23 3.73 -0.44 8.11
C ARG A 23 3.78 -1.04 9.51
N LYS A 24 2.82 -1.90 9.85
CA LYS A 24 2.72 -2.53 11.18
C LYS A 24 3.72 -3.66 11.36
N SER A 25 3.94 -4.52 10.35
CA SER A 25 4.71 -5.75 10.47
C SER A 25 6.21 -5.57 10.25
N LYS A 26 6.62 -4.74 9.27
CA LYS A 26 8.04 -4.59 8.90
C LYS A 26 8.80 -3.55 9.73
N GLY A 27 8.10 -2.64 10.41
CA GLY A 27 8.78 -1.59 11.18
C GLY A 27 8.05 -1.06 12.40
N GLY A 28 6.84 -1.54 12.72
CA GLY A 28 6.05 -0.99 13.84
C GLY A 28 5.86 0.54 13.74
N LEU A 29 5.83 1.09 12.52
CA LEU A 29 5.95 2.51 12.29
C LEU A 29 4.61 3.22 12.44
N SER A 30 4.64 4.45 12.96
CA SER A 30 3.48 5.33 12.89
C SER A 30 3.24 5.82 11.46
N GLN A 31 1.98 6.14 11.12
CA GLN A 31 1.64 6.77 9.83
C GLN A 31 2.44 8.07 9.62
N LYS A 32 2.71 8.83 10.69
CA LYS A 32 3.53 10.04 10.65
C LYS A 32 4.98 9.75 10.22
N ALA A 33 5.56 8.61 10.61
CA ALA A 33 6.91 8.25 10.21
C ALA A 33 6.99 7.93 8.71
N VAL A 34 6.05 7.13 8.20
CA VAL A 34 5.94 6.83 6.76
C VAL A 34 5.69 8.10 5.94
N ALA A 35 4.83 8.99 6.44
CA ALA A 35 4.54 10.27 5.79
C ALA A 35 5.79 11.15 5.65
N ARG A 36 6.62 11.24 6.69
CA ARG A 36 7.90 11.96 6.63
C ARG A 36 8.85 11.37 5.59
N PHE A 37 8.96 10.04 5.52
CA PHE A 37 9.79 9.38 4.52
C PHE A 37 9.36 9.72 3.09
N LEU A 38 8.05 9.82 2.87
CA LEU A 38 7.48 10.12 1.55
C LEU A 38 7.35 11.62 1.25
N CYS A 39 7.70 12.49 2.21
CA CYS A 39 7.42 13.93 2.16
C CYS A 39 5.94 14.26 1.91
N LEU A 40 5.04 13.48 2.53
CA LEU A 40 3.59 13.64 2.43
C LEU A 40 2.97 14.08 3.77
N PRO A 41 1.78 14.70 3.76
CA PRO A 41 1.00 14.91 4.97
C PRO A 41 0.64 13.57 5.65
N PRO A 42 0.68 13.44 6.99
CA PRO A 42 0.29 12.21 7.69
C PRO A 42 -1.13 11.73 7.36
N LYS A 43 -2.05 12.67 7.16
CA LYS A 43 -3.44 12.40 6.75
C LYS A 43 -3.52 11.66 5.40
N THR A 44 -2.56 11.89 4.51
CA THR A 44 -2.50 11.22 3.21
C THR A 44 -2.23 9.72 3.36
N ILE A 45 -1.32 9.33 4.26
CA ILE A 45 -1.04 7.91 4.54
C ILE A 45 -2.26 7.23 5.18
N MET A 46 -2.88 7.91 6.14
CA MET A 46 -4.14 7.43 6.73
C MET A 46 -5.22 7.23 5.66
N ASN A 47 -5.37 8.16 4.70
CA ASN A 47 -6.36 8.02 3.64
C ASN A 47 -6.06 6.84 2.71
N TYR A 48 -4.78 6.60 2.38
CA TYR A 48 -4.37 5.44 1.57
C TYR A 48 -4.71 4.11 2.27
N GLU A 49 -4.41 3.99 3.56
CA GLU A 49 -4.68 2.78 4.34
C GLU A 49 -6.17 2.51 4.57
N ASN A 50 -7.03 3.51 4.39
CA ASN A 50 -8.48 3.41 4.59
C ASN A 50 -9.28 3.50 3.28
N CYS A 51 -8.64 3.31 2.12
CA CYS A 51 -9.28 3.42 0.79
C CYS A 51 -10.01 4.75 0.53
N ARG A 52 -9.63 5.84 1.20
CA ARG A 52 -10.28 7.16 1.04
C ARG A 52 -9.70 7.97 -0.11
N THR A 53 -8.50 7.65 -0.54
CA THR A 53 -7.80 8.35 -1.63
C THR A 53 -6.88 7.38 -2.31
N THR A 54 -6.85 7.43 -3.64
CA THR A 54 -5.91 6.65 -4.43
C THR A 54 -4.57 7.38 -4.51
N PRO A 55 -3.44 6.72 -4.17
CA PRO A 55 -2.12 7.29 -4.40
C PRO A 55 -1.80 7.41 -5.91
N LEU A 56 -1.10 8.47 -6.28
CA LEU A 56 -0.51 8.59 -7.61
C LEU A 56 0.51 7.47 -7.84
N ALA A 57 0.71 7.06 -9.10
CA ALA A 57 1.66 6.01 -9.47
C ALA A 57 3.07 6.25 -8.87
N TYR A 58 3.52 7.50 -8.83
CA TYR A 58 4.80 7.87 -8.19
C TYR A 58 4.86 7.54 -6.70
N ALA A 59 3.77 7.77 -5.96
CA ALA A 59 3.68 7.44 -4.54
C ALA A 59 3.67 5.92 -4.33
N VAL A 60 2.96 5.17 -5.18
CA VAL A 60 2.95 3.70 -5.17
C VAL A 60 4.36 3.15 -5.41
N LEU A 61 5.08 3.68 -6.39
CA LEU A 61 6.47 3.28 -6.67
C LEU A 61 7.40 3.53 -5.47
N LYS A 62 7.31 4.71 -4.84
CA LYS A 62 8.09 5.02 -3.63
C LYS A 62 7.75 4.10 -2.46
N LEU A 63 6.47 3.80 -2.25
CA LEU A 63 6.01 2.88 -1.21
C LEU A 63 6.53 1.46 -1.44
N ALA A 64 6.47 0.97 -2.67
CA ALA A 64 6.99 -0.33 -3.04
C ALA A 64 8.50 -0.43 -2.76
N HIS A 65 9.28 0.57 -3.19
CA HIS A 65 10.71 0.67 -2.90
C HIS A 65 10.99 0.73 -1.39
N TYR A 66 10.23 1.53 -0.64
CA TYR A 66 10.39 1.67 0.80
C TYR A 66 10.20 0.34 1.56
N TYR A 67 9.20 -0.43 1.16
CA TYR A 67 8.89 -1.72 1.81
C TYR A 67 9.63 -2.91 1.19
N GLY A 68 10.49 -2.68 0.18
CA GLY A 68 11.27 -3.72 -0.48
C GLY A 68 10.42 -4.73 -1.27
N CYS A 69 9.36 -4.26 -1.94
CA CYS A 69 8.53 -5.07 -2.83
C CYS A 69 8.35 -4.38 -4.20
N THR A 70 7.77 -5.09 -5.17
CA THR A 70 7.43 -4.51 -6.46
C THR A 70 6.07 -3.79 -6.39
N VAL A 71 5.83 -2.87 -7.33
CA VAL A 71 4.51 -2.23 -7.48
C VAL A 71 3.43 -3.28 -7.75
N GLU A 72 3.74 -4.26 -8.59
CA GLU A 72 2.81 -5.36 -8.89
C GLU A 72 2.47 -6.18 -7.65
N ASP A 73 3.45 -6.54 -6.82
CA ASP A 73 3.21 -7.22 -5.53
C ASP A 73 2.28 -6.42 -4.64
N LEU A 74 2.51 -5.10 -4.56
CA LEU A 74 1.75 -4.21 -3.71
C LEU A 74 0.28 -4.06 -4.17
N LEU A 75 0.01 -4.18 -5.47
CA LEU A 75 -1.29 -3.97 -6.09
C LEU A 75 -2.09 -5.26 -6.34
N THR A 76 -1.42 -6.40 -6.50
CA THR A 76 -2.07 -7.65 -6.99
C THR A 76 -2.05 -8.80 -6.00
N LYS A 77 -1.22 -8.74 -4.95
CA LYS A 77 -1.07 -9.83 -3.98
C LYS A 77 -1.58 -9.41 -2.62
N ASN A 78 -2.17 -10.35 -1.89
CA ASN A 78 -2.51 -10.13 -0.49
C ASN A 78 -1.28 -10.44 0.37
N LEU A 79 -0.52 -9.42 0.74
CA LEU A 79 0.74 -9.59 1.47
C LEU A 79 0.55 -10.00 2.93
N THR A 80 -0.68 -9.93 3.46
CA THR A 80 -0.98 -10.37 4.84
C THR A 80 -0.97 -11.88 5.00
N GLU A 81 -1.05 -12.62 3.89
CA GLU A 81 -1.13 -14.09 3.87
C GLU A 81 0.21 -14.76 3.55
N ARG A 82 1.28 -13.99 3.29
CA ARG A 82 2.62 -14.54 3.20
C ARG A 82 3.09 -14.95 4.60
N LYS A 83 3.04 -16.27 4.89
CA LYS A 83 3.77 -16.89 5.99
C LYS A 83 5.25 -17.00 5.66
#